data_AF-A0A838KAH1-F1
#
_entry.id   AF-A0A838KAH1-F1
#
_cell.length_a   1.000
_cell.length_b   1.000
_cell.length_c   1.000
_cell.angle_alpha   90.00
_cell.angle_beta   90.00
_cell.angle_gamma   90.00
#
_symmetry.space_group_name_H-M   'P 1'
#
loop_
_entity.id
_entity.type
_entity.pdbx_description
1 polymer ?
#
loop_
_entity_poly.entity_id
_entity_poly.type
_entity_poly.pdbx_seq_one_letter_code
_entity_poly.pdbx_strand_id
1 'polypeptide(L)'
;MSARSKARKRALDVLFESEQRSVPPLETLAGRIAAADPPVAEYSVELVEGVVSHRERIDELLTTYAKDWPLDRMPAVDRALLRVAT
;
A
#
# COMPACT_ATOMS: atom_id res chain seq x y z
N MET A 1 -3.89 -19.38 -3.48
CA MET A 1 -3.29 -18.05 -3.74
C MET A 1 -1.81 -18.22 -4.01
N SER A 2 -1.29 -17.59 -5.07
CA SER A 2 0.15 -17.59 -5.36
C SER A 2 0.95 -16.83 -4.30
N ALA A 3 2.26 -17.07 -4.21
CA ALA A 3 3.16 -16.31 -3.34
C ALA A 3 3.05 -14.79 -3.60
N ARG A 4 2.95 -14.38 -4.87
CA ARG A 4 2.74 -12.98 -5.27
C ARG A 4 1.41 -12.41 -4.81
N SER A 5 0.33 -13.19 -4.88
CA SER A 5 -0.99 -12.75 -4.38
C SER A 5 -0.97 -12.50 -2.87
N LYS A 6 -0.28 -13.36 -2.10
CA LYS A 6 -0.11 -13.17 -0.65
C LYS A 6 0.73 -11.94 -0.33
N ALA A 7 1.82 -11.72 -1.06
CA ALA A 7 2.69 -10.54 -0.89
C ALA A 7 1.97 -9.23 -1.21
N ARG A 8 1.19 -9.16 -2.31
CA ARG A 8 0.36 -7.99 -2.64
C ARG A 8 -0.68 -7.70 -1.55
N LYS A 9 -1.33 -8.74 -1.03
CA LYS A 9 -2.23 -8.59 0.12
C LYS A 9 -1.50 -8.03 1.34
N ARG A 10 -0.28 -8.50 1.62
CA ARG A 10 0.51 -8.02 2.76
C ARG A 10 0.93 -6.56 2.60
N ALA A 11 1.31 -6.14 1.39
CA ALA A 11 1.60 -4.73 1.07
C ALA A 11 0.35 -3.85 1.27
N LEU A 12 -0.82 -4.31 0.79
CA LEU A 12 -2.10 -3.65 1.02
C LEU A 12 -2.39 -3.48 2.52
N ASP A 13 -2.23 -4.55 3.32
CA ASP A 13 -2.47 -4.50 4.77
C ASP A 13 -1.58 -3.46 5.46
N VAL A 14 -0.32 -3.30 5.03
CA VAL A 14 0.63 -2.31 5.57
C VAL A 14 0.19 -0.90 5.22
N LEU A 15 -0.14 -0.63 3.95
CA LEU A 15 -0.58 0.70 3.51
C LEU A 15 -1.89 1.12 4.19
N PHE A 16 -2.84 0.19 4.29
CA PHE A 16 -4.11 0.40 4.99
C PHE A 16 -3.89 0.69 6.48
N GLU A 17 -3.10 -0.14 7.18
CA GLU A 17 -2.81 0.09 8.60
C GLU A 17 -2.16 1.47 8.82
N SER A 18 -1.19 1.83 7.99
CA SER A 18 -0.47 3.09 8.09
C SER A 18 -1.39 4.29 7.96
N GLU A 19 -2.33 4.22 7.03
CA GLU A 19 -3.33 5.27 6.82
C GLU A 19 -4.29 5.39 8.01
N GLN A 20 -4.81 4.24 8.49
CA GLN A 20 -5.70 4.20 9.65
C GLN A 20 -5.05 4.74 10.92
N ARG A 21 -3.73 4.52 11.08
CA ARG A 21 -2.94 4.99 12.21
C ARG A 21 -2.35 6.38 12.00
N SER A 22 -2.49 6.96 10.80
CA SER A 22 -1.86 8.23 10.40
C SER A 22 -0.34 8.24 10.63
N VAL A 23 0.34 7.14 10.29
CA VAL A 23 1.80 6.99 10.39
C VAL A 23 2.42 6.73 9.01
N PRO A 24 3.71 7.03 8.81
CA PRO A 24 4.39 6.74 7.54
C PRO A 24 4.37 5.23 7.20
N PRO A 25 4.11 4.83 5.93
CA PRO A 25 4.08 3.42 5.56
C PRO A 25 5.37 2.64 5.83
N LEU A 26 6.52 3.30 5.68
CA LEU A 26 7.82 2.69 5.96
C LEU A 26 8.01 2.40 7.46
N GLU A 27 7.39 3.18 8.34
CA GLU A 27 7.44 2.94 9.78
C GLU A 27 6.60 1.70 10.16
N THR A 28 5.38 1.60 9.64
CA THR A 28 4.53 0.41 9.81
C THR A 28 5.21 -0.83 9.23
N LEU A 29 5.82 -0.71 8.05
CA LEU A 29 6.58 -1.79 7.42
C LEU A 29 7.75 -2.24 8.29
N ALA A 30 8.56 -1.31 8.79
CA ALA A 30 9.67 -1.61 9.67
C ALA A 30 9.20 -2.32 10.95
N GLY A 31 8.11 -1.87 11.55
CA GLY A 31 7.50 -2.53 12.71
C GLY A 31 7.05 -3.97 12.39
N ARG A 32 6.43 -4.19 11.23
CA ARG A 32 6.00 -5.53 10.77
C ARG A 32 7.19 -6.45 10.49
N ILE A 33 8.27 -5.93 9.91
CA ILE A 33 9.52 -6.68 9.68
C ILE A 33 10.16 -7.06 11.01
N ALA A 34 10.26 -6.12 11.95
CA ALA A 34 10.84 -6.35 13.27
C ALA A 34 10.04 -7.37 14.10
N ALA A 35 8.70 -7.37 13.99
CA ALA A 35 7.85 -8.36 14.65
C ALA A 35 8.01 -9.78 14.07
N ALA A 36 8.38 -9.90 12.79
CA ALA A 36 8.63 -11.15 12.07
C ALA A 36 7.52 -12.23 12.13
N ASP A 37 6.30 -11.88 12.56
CA ASP A 37 5.18 -12.82 12.72
C ASP A 37 3.87 -12.32 12.08
N PRO A 38 3.45 -12.88 10.93
CA PRO A 38 4.24 -13.70 10.03
C PRO A 38 5.32 -12.87 9.31
N PRO A 39 6.41 -13.50 8.82
CA PRO A 39 7.45 -12.82 8.06
C PRO A 39 6.90 -12.04 6.87
N VAL A 40 7.40 -10.81 6.69
CA VAL A 40 7.06 -9.98 5.53
C VAL A 40 7.87 -10.49 4.34
N ALA A 41 7.20 -10.94 3.28
CA ALA A 41 7.89 -11.35 2.07
C ALA A 41 8.58 -10.16 1.40
N GLU A 42 9.77 -10.35 0.85
CA GLU A 42 10.59 -9.34 0.15
C GLU A 42 9.78 -8.57 -0.91
N TYR A 43 8.99 -9.29 -1.73
CA TYR A 43 8.12 -8.64 -2.71
C TYR A 43 7.06 -7.71 -2.10
N SER A 44 6.67 -7.92 -0.83
CA SER A 44 5.79 -6.98 -0.13
C SER A 44 6.52 -5.70 0.28
N VAL A 45 7.81 -5.82 0.67
CA VAL A 45 8.70 -4.70 0.98
C VAL A 45 8.88 -3.84 -0.27
N GLU A 46 9.26 -4.46 -1.39
CA GLU A 46 9.43 -3.80 -2.68
C GLU A 46 8.17 -3.02 -3.10
N LEU A 47 6.98 -3.61 -2.92
CA LEU A 47 5.72 -2.95 -3.28
C LEU A 47 5.46 -1.72 -2.40
N VAL A 48 5.66 -1.82 -1.09
CA VAL A 48 5.43 -0.68 -0.18
C VAL A 48 6.44 0.44 -0.46
N GLU A 49 7.71 0.11 -0.64
CA GLU A 49 8.76 1.08 -0.99
C GLU A 49 8.52 1.71 -2.36
N GLY A 50 8.10 0.91 -3.34
CA GLY A 50 7.70 1.36 -4.67
C GLY A 50 6.54 2.35 -4.62
N VAL A 51 5.50 2.04 -3.84
CA VAL A 51 4.35 2.94 -3.65
C VAL A 51 4.77 4.23 -2.96
N VAL A 52 5.62 4.17 -1.94
CA VAL A 52 6.08 5.36 -1.21
C VAL A 52 6.93 6.25 -2.13
N SER A 53 7.88 5.68 -2.86
CA SER A 53 8.78 6.41 -3.75
C SER A 53 8.05 7.06 -4.94
N HIS A 54 6.96 6.45 -5.43
CA HIS A 54 6.21 6.95 -6.58
C HIS A 54 4.85 7.53 -6.20
N ARG A 55 4.61 7.82 -4.92
CA ARG A 55 3.29 8.16 -4.39
C ARG A 55 2.64 9.32 -5.13
N GLU A 56 3.39 10.41 -5.34
CA GLU A 56 2.88 11.60 -6.03
C GLU A 56 2.45 11.27 -7.46
N ARG A 57 3.29 10.51 -8.19
CA ARG A 57 3.01 10.10 -9.56
C ARG A 57 1.82 9.13 -9.64
N ILE A 58 1.73 8.19 -8.72
CA ILE A 58 0.61 7.25 -8.63
C ILE A 58 -0.69 8.03 -8.34
N ASP A 59 -0.69 8.89 -7.33
CA ASP A 59 -1.87 9.67 -6.96
C ASP A 59 -2.30 10.65 -8.09
N GLU A 60 -1.35 11.21 -8.86
CA GLU A 60 -1.62 11.99 -10.07
C GLU A 60 -2.35 11.15 -11.14
N LEU A 61 -1.82 9.96 -11.44
CA LEU A 61 -2.44 9.03 -12.40
C LEU A 61 -3.84 8.62 -11.96
N LEU A 62 -3.99 8.20 -10.69
CA LEU A 62 -5.29 7.81 -10.15
C LEU A 62 -6.28 8.96 -10.21
N THR A 63 -5.88 10.19 -9.86
CA THR A 63 -6.74 11.38 -9.96
C THR A 63 -7.14 11.69 -11.40
N THR A 64 -6.22 11.50 -12.35
CA THR A 64 -6.48 11.74 -13.78
C THR A 64 -7.56 10.79 -14.33
N TYR A 65 -7.58 9.54 -13.87
CA TYR A 65 -8.49 8.52 -14.40
C TYR A 65 -9.74 8.27 -13.54
N ALA A 66 -9.74 8.65 -12.26
CA ALA A 66 -10.88 8.50 -11.36
C ALA A 66 -11.92 9.61 -11.58
N LYS A 67 -12.70 9.50 -12.66
CA LYS A 67 -13.84 10.39 -12.93
C LYS A 67 -14.94 10.18 -11.88
N ASP A 68 -15.44 11.28 -11.32
CA ASP A 68 -16.54 11.32 -10.34
C ASP A 68 -16.30 10.60 -9.00
N TRP A 69 -15.11 10.03 -8.79
CA TRP A 69 -14.74 9.37 -7.53
C TRP A 69 -13.34 9.80 -7.09
N PRO A 70 -13.20 10.99 -6.48
CA PRO A 70 -11.89 11.50 -6.10
C PRO A 70 -11.26 10.65 -5.00
N LEU A 71 -9.91 10.63 -4.98
CA LEU A 71 -9.12 9.80 -4.07
C LEU A 71 -9.48 10.00 -2.60
N ASP A 72 -9.80 11.23 -2.17
CA ASP A 72 -10.17 11.57 -0.79
C ASP A 72 -11.50 10.95 -0.33
N ARG A 73 -12.41 10.67 -1.28
CA ARG A 73 -13.70 10.01 -1.03
C ARG A 73 -13.64 8.49 -1.15
N MET A 74 -12.52 7.93 -1.62
CA MET A 74 -12.36 6.49 -1.70
C MET A 74 -12.18 5.89 -0.30
N PRO A 75 -12.77 4.71 -0.01
CA PRO A 75 -12.40 3.93 1.15
C PRO A 75 -10.89 3.68 1.17
N ALA A 76 -10.30 3.69 2.37
CA ALA A 76 -8.86 3.50 2.57
C ALA A 76 -8.32 2.21 1.90
N VAL A 77 -9.11 1.14 1.96
CA VAL A 77 -8.78 -0.15 1.33
C VAL A 77 -8.71 -0.06 -0.19
N ASP A 78 -9.65 0.63 -0.83
CA ASP A 78 -9.71 0.75 -2.29
C ASP A 78 -8.58 1.64 -2.80
N ARG A 79 -8.33 2.77 -2.12
CA ARG A 79 -7.20 3.66 -2.42
C ARG A 79 -5.86 2.94 -2.28
N ALA A 80 -5.67 2.17 -1.20
CA ALA A 80 -4.46 1.38 -1.01
C ALA A 80 -4.32 0.27 -2.06
N LEU A 81 -5.42 -0.36 -2.48
CA LEU A 81 -5.42 -1.36 -3.53
C LEU A 81 -5.01 -0.77 -4.89
N LEU A 82 -5.57 0.37 -5.26
CA LEU A 82 -5.22 1.08 -6.50
C LEU A 82 -3.74 1.47 -6.52
N ARG A 83 -3.22 1.96 -5.40
CA ARG A 83 -1.79 2.30 -5.28
C ARG A 83 -0.88 1.09 -5.47
N VAL A 84 -1.22 -0.08 -4.94
CA VAL A 84 -0.45 -1.33 -5.10
C VAL A 84 -0.54 -1.91 -6.51
N ALA A 85 -1.62 -1.60 -7.24
CA ALA A 85 -1.90 -2.15 -8.57
C ALA A 85 -1.42 -1.28 -9.74
N THR A 86 -0.95 -0.06 -9.48
CA THR A 86 -0.41 0.89 -10.47
C THR A 86 1.04 0.55 -10.80
#